data_AF-A0A1F6CRW5-F1
#
_entry.id   AF-A0A1F6CRW5-F1
#
_cell.length_a   1.000
_cell.length_b   1.000
_cell.length_c   1.000
_cell.angle_alpha   90.00
_cell.angle_beta   90.00
_cell.angle_gamma   90.00
#
_symmetry.space_group_name_H-M   'P 1'
#
loop_
_entity.id
_entity.type
_entity.pdbx_description
1 polymer ?
#
loop_
_entity_poly.entity_id
_entity_poly.type
_entity_poly.pdbx_seq_one_letter_code
_entity_poly.pdbx_strand_id
1 'polypeptide(L)'
;MLESFLRKVKLVFEDETLRTRILFVLAALVVFRFLAAIPIPGINAAQLEAFLANNQFLGLLNIFSGGGFSNLSIMMIGVAPYITASIVMQLMTVLIPKLKEMYQEEGDAGRQRFMQYSRYLTVPLAFIQGFGFLLLLQQNGIVPELTLLGFITNVIVIAAGAILLMWIGELVSEFGIGNGISLLIFAGIVAGLPSAISQLIFSFDVAQIPVYVAFTAAAAVIISGVVFITEAERPIPVTYARRVRGSKVLGGISTYLPLRVNQAGVMPIIFALSILLFPQMIATFLAQSNIPFIAAGASAVASGLANNWIYGGFYFLLVVVFTYFYTAITFEPNQVAKNLQKNGAFIPGVRPGGTTAEYLGNIITRITLVGALFLGTLAVLPIILQGLTGITAITIGGTALLIAVSVVLDLVKKIDAQTSIREY
;
A
#
# COMPACT_ATOMS: atom_id res chain seq x y z
N MET A 1 -2.50 -28.78 -8.24
CA MET A 1 -2.50 -27.40 -7.69
C MET A 1 -3.71 -27.14 -6.78
N LEU A 2 -4.95 -27.39 -7.22
CA LEU A 2 -6.16 -27.23 -6.37
C LEU A 2 -6.16 -28.12 -5.11
N GLU A 3 -5.72 -29.38 -5.20
CA GLU A 3 -5.61 -30.25 -4.02
C GLU A 3 -4.56 -29.78 -3.00
N SER A 4 -3.44 -29.23 -3.48
CA SER A 4 -2.41 -28.60 -2.63
C SER A 4 -2.97 -27.36 -1.93
N PHE A 5 -3.74 -26.54 -2.65
CA PHE A 5 -4.42 -25.37 -2.07
C PHE A 5 -5.46 -25.79 -1.03
N LEU A 6 -6.33 -26.75 -1.34
CA LEU A 6 -7.35 -27.24 -0.40
C LEU A 6 -6.72 -27.90 0.83
N ARG A 7 -5.61 -28.63 0.67
CA ARG A 7 -4.86 -29.21 1.80
C ARG A 7 -4.24 -28.12 2.67
N LYS A 8 -3.65 -27.07 2.09
CA LYS A 8 -3.12 -25.91 2.81
C LYS A 8 -4.23 -25.15 3.56
N VAL A 9 -5.37 -24.91 2.91
CA VAL A 9 -6.53 -24.29 3.56
C VAL A 9 -6.99 -25.14 4.75
N LYS A 10 -7.08 -26.47 4.58
CA LYS A 10 -7.44 -27.37 5.67
C LYS A 10 -6.44 -27.32 6.83
N LEU A 11 -5.14 -27.32 6.55
CA LEU A 11 -4.08 -27.18 7.56
C LEU A 11 -4.16 -25.85 8.32
N VAL A 12 -4.48 -24.75 7.63
CA VAL A 12 -4.69 -23.43 8.24
C VAL A 12 -5.86 -23.44 9.24
N PHE A 13 -6.91 -24.22 8.96
CA PHE A 13 -8.07 -24.35 9.86
C PHE A 13 -7.87 -25.38 10.98
N GLU A 14 -7.01 -26.39 10.79
CA GLU A 14 -6.65 -27.38 11.82
C GLU A 14 -5.71 -26.79 12.89
N ASP A 15 -4.83 -25.87 12.49
CA ASP A 15 -3.88 -25.23 13.40
C ASP A 15 -4.54 -24.18 14.30
N GLU A 16 -4.61 -24.47 15.60
CA GLU A 16 -5.23 -23.59 16.60
C GLU A 16 -4.60 -22.19 16.64
N THR A 17 -3.28 -22.09 16.43
CA THR A 17 -2.58 -20.81 16.48
C THR A 17 -2.88 -19.96 15.24
N LEU A 18 -2.81 -20.54 14.04
CA LEU A 18 -3.15 -19.82 12.80
C LEU A 18 -4.63 -19.44 12.79
N ARG A 19 -5.51 -20.36 13.19
CA ARG A 19 -6.94 -20.10 13.33
C ARG A 19 -7.22 -18.94 14.26
N THR A 20 -6.59 -18.89 15.44
CA THR A 20 -6.80 -17.79 16.40
C THR A 20 -6.36 -16.45 15.81
N ARG A 21 -5.21 -16.41 15.12
CA ARG A 21 -4.73 -15.19 14.45
C ARG A 21 -5.66 -14.75 13.32
N ILE A 22 -6.15 -15.67 12.50
CA ILE A 22 -7.11 -15.38 11.41
C ILE A 22 -8.44 -14.88 11.99
N LEU A 23 -8.97 -15.53 13.03
CA LEU A 23 -10.18 -15.09 13.72
C LEU A 23 -10.00 -13.69 14.31
N PHE A 24 -8.83 -13.39 14.86
CA PHE A 24 -8.51 -12.04 15.34
C PHE A 24 -8.52 -11.01 14.20
N VAL A 25 -7.91 -11.33 13.05
CA VAL A 25 -7.98 -10.46 11.85
C VAL A 25 -9.42 -10.25 11.42
N LEU A 26 -10.22 -11.31 11.32
CA LEU A 26 -11.63 -11.21 10.93
C LEU A 26 -12.45 -10.36 11.92
N ALA A 27 -12.24 -10.55 13.23
CA ALA A 27 -12.88 -9.73 14.25
C ALA A 27 -12.49 -8.25 14.12
N ALA A 28 -11.21 -7.96 13.91
CA ALA A 28 -10.73 -6.61 13.67
C ALA A 28 -11.33 -5.99 12.40
N LEU A 29 -11.50 -6.76 11.32
CA LEU A 29 -12.16 -6.31 10.09
C LEU A 29 -13.67 -6.03 10.28
N VAL A 30 -14.35 -6.82 11.12
CA VAL A 30 -15.75 -6.56 11.50
C VAL A 30 -15.87 -5.25 12.30
N VAL A 31 -14.98 -5.04 13.28
CA VAL A 31 -14.93 -3.78 14.04
C VAL A 31 -14.63 -2.59 13.13
N PHE A 32 -13.64 -2.72 12.24
CA PHE A 32 -13.34 -1.74 11.20
C PHE A 32 -14.60 -1.38 10.40
N ARG A 33 -15.35 -2.38 9.94
CA ARG A 33 -16.54 -2.14 9.13
C ARG A 33 -17.67 -1.48 9.91
N PHE A 34 -17.86 -1.87 11.16
CA PHE A 34 -18.83 -1.24 12.06
C PHE A 34 -18.52 0.24 12.26
N LEU A 35 -17.27 0.59 12.54
CA LEU A 35 -16.83 1.98 12.71
C LEU A 35 -16.98 2.80 11.43
N ALA A 36 -16.77 2.20 10.25
CA ALA A 36 -16.94 2.86 8.95
C ALA A 36 -18.41 3.13 8.60
N ALA A 37 -19.34 2.48 9.30
CA ALA A 37 -20.78 2.68 9.12
C ALA A 37 -21.35 3.78 10.03
N ILE A 38 -20.60 4.29 11.00
CA ILE A 38 -21.07 5.34 11.92
C ILE A 38 -20.83 6.72 11.28
N PRO A 39 -21.88 7.42 10.81
CA PRO A 39 -21.75 8.73 10.18
C PRO A 39 -21.50 9.82 11.22
N ILE A 40 -20.83 10.89 10.81
CA ILE A 40 -20.72 12.12 11.60
C ILE A 40 -22.05 12.88 11.52
N PRO A 41 -22.56 13.50 12.60
CA PRO A 41 -23.81 14.25 12.54
C PRO A 41 -23.72 15.46 11.59
N GLY A 42 -24.78 15.65 10.79
CA GLY A 42 -24.95 16.84 9.93
C GLY A 42 -24.66 16.66 8.44
N ILE A 43 -24.74 15.46 7.87
CA ILE A 43 -24.33 15.21 6.47
C ILE A 43 -25.51 15.27 5.49
N ASN A 44 -25.28 15.84 4.29
CA ASN A 44 -26.11 15.63 3.12
C ASN A 44 -25.52 14.55 2.20
N ALA A 45 -26.01 13.31 2.32
CA ALA A 45 -25.48 12.16 1.58
C ALA A 45 -25.63 12.30 0.05
N ALA A 46 -26.70 12.94 -0.43
CA ALA A 46 -26.95 13.11 -1.86
C ALA A 46 -25.93 14.04 -2.53
N GLN A 47 -25.55 15.12 -1.84
CA GLN A 47 -24.52 16.05 -2.36
C GLN A 47 -23.12 15.43 -2.32
N LEU A 48 -22.85 14.60 -1.31
CA LEU A 48 -21.60 13.86 -1.19
C LEU A 48 -21.42 12.86 -2.34
N GLU A 49 -22.45 12.10 -2.70
CA GLU A 49 -22.39 11.17 -3.84
C GLU A 49 -22.12 11.91 -5.16
N ALA A 50 -22.80 13.04 -5.39
CA ALA A 50 -22.55 13.87 -6.57
C ALA A 50 -21.12 14.47 -6.58
N PHE A 51 -20.59 14.85 -5.42
CA PHE A 51 -19.23 15.37 -5.31
C PHE A 51 -18.17 14.28 -5.56
N LEU A 52 -18.41 13.07 -5.07
CA LEU A 52 -17.56 11.90 -5.29
C LEU A 52 -17.54 11.45 -6.75
N ALA A 53 -18.69 11.48 -7.43
CA ALA A 53 -18.79 11.11 -8.84
C ALA A 53 -17.96 12.04 -9.75
N ASN A 54 -17.87 13.33 -9.38
CA ASN A 54 -17.16 14.33 -10.17
C ASN A 54 -15.65 14.41 -9.85
N ASN A 55 -15.18 13.79 -8.76
CA ASN A 55 -13.82 13.96 -8.29
C ASN A 55 -13.09 12.62 -8.12
N GLN A 56 -12.33 12.24 -9.14
CA GLN A 56 -11.56 10.98 -9.17
C GLN A 56 -10.59 10.83 -7.97
N PHE A 57 -10.03 11.95 -7.49
CA PHE A 57 -9.16 11.97 -6.32
C PHE A 57 -9.91 11.52 -5.05
N LEU A 58 -11.13 12.02 -4.84
CA LEU A 58 -11.94 11.62 -3.69
C LEU A 58 -12.48 10.21 -3.83
N GLY A 59 -12.71 9.74 -5.06
CA GLY A 59 -13.01 8.33 -5.34
C GLY A 59 -11.88 7.39 -4.89
N LEU A 60 -10.62 7.73 -5.18
CA LEU A 60 -9.46 6.96 -4.72
C LEU A 60 -9.30 7.02 -3.19
N LEU A 61 -9.49 8.18 -2.58
CA LEU A 61 -9.46 8.32 -1.12
C LEU A 61 -10.58 7.51 -0.44
N ASN A 62 -11.76 7.44 -1.06
CA ASN A 62 -12.87 6.63 -0.57
C ASN A 62 -12.52 5.14 -0.52
N ILE A 63 -11.77 4.65 -1.51
CA ILE A 63 -11.27 3.28 -1.52
C ILE A 63 -10.28 3.03 -0.38
N PHE A 64 -9.33 3.94 -0.18
CA PHE A 64 -8.35 3.83 0.91
C PHE A 64 -8.96 3.94 2.31
N SER A 65 -10.08 4.64 2.45
CA SER A 65 -10.86 4.73 3.69
C SER A 65 -11.90 3.60 3.84
N GLY A 66 -12.01 2.69 2.86
CA GLY A 66 -12.93 1.56 2.90
C GLY A 66 -14.42 1.94 2.86
N GLY A 67 -14.75 2.97 2.08
CA GLY A 67 -16.09 3.56 2.06
C GLY A 67 -16.37 4.52 3.20
N GLY A 68 -15.37 4.78 4.05
CA GLY A 68 -15.50 5.71 5.17
C GLY A 68 -15.76 7.15 4.71
N PHE A 69 -15.28 7.53 3.51
CA PHE A 69 -15.53 8.84 2.93
C PHE A 69 -16.92 8.95 2.29
N SER A 70 -17.42 7.92 1.61
CA SER A 70 -18.77 7.91 1.02
C SER A 70 -19.90 7.94 2.05
N ASN A 71 -19.62 7.52 3.29
CA ASN A 71 -20.57 7.64 4.39
C ASN A 71 -20.26 8.82 5.32
N LEU A 72 -19.20 9.61 5.02
CA LEU A 72 -18.62 10.61 5.93
C LEU A 72 -18.59 10.12 7.39
N SER A 73 -18.05 8.92 7.54
CA SER A 73 -17.96 8.25 8.82
C SER A 73 -16.93 8.92 9.73
N ILE A 74 -16.93 8.53 11.00
CA ILE A 74 -15.86 8.86 11.97
C ILE A 74 -14.47 8.50 11.41
N MET A 75 -14.40 7.57 10.45
CA MET A 75 -13.18 7.07 9.81
C MET A 75 -12.97 7.61 8.39
N MET A 76 -13.51 8.78 8.05
CA MET A 76 -13.44 9.38 6.72
C MET A 76 -12.03 9.41 6.09
N ILE A 77 -10.99 9.68 6.89
CA ILE A 77 -9.61 9.83 6.39
C ILE A 77 -8.86 8.47 6.44
N GLY A 78 -9.46 7.45 7.05
CA GLY A 78 -8.95 6.10 7.09
C GLY A 78 -7.56 6.00 7.74
N VAL A 79 -6.72 5.14 7.16
CA VAL A 79 -5.32 4.93 7.56
C VAL A 79 -4.35 5.92 6.91
N ALA A 80 -4.83 6.86 6.09
CA ALA A 80 -3.98 7.77 5.31
C ALA A 80 -3.00 8.59 6.16
N PRO A 81 -3.36 9.16 7.33
CA PRO A 81 -2.42 9.95 8.14
C PRO A 81 -1.23 9.11 8.62
N TYR A 82 -1.49 7.85 8.96
CA TYR A 82 -0.45 6.91 9.39
C TYR A 82 0.47 6.52 8.22
N ILE A 83 -0.11 6.25 7.05
CA ILE A 83 0.67 5.97 5.83
C ILE A 83 1.61 7.15 5.56
N THR A 84 1.09 8.37 5.54
CA THR A 84 1.89 9.59 5.37
C THR A 84 3.00 9.70 6.42
N ALA A 85 2.69 9.47 7.70
CA ALA A 85 3.68 9.50 8.77
C ALA A 85 4.80 8.46 8.57
N SER A 86 4.43 7.22 8.22
CA SER A 86 5.38 6.14 7.98
C SER A 86 6.28 6.42 6.76
N ILE A 87 5.73 7.04 5.70
CA ILE A 87 6.50 7.49 4.53
C ILE A 87 7.51 8.54 4.94
N VAL A 88 7.09 9.57 5.69
CA VAL A 88 7.99 10.62 6.15
C VAL A 88 9.12 10.02 6.98
N MET A 89 8.80 9.13 7.92
CA MET A 89 9.81 8.44 8.72
C MET A 89 10.77 7.60 7.87
N GLN A 90 10.26 6.92 6.83
CA GLN A 90 11.09 6.12 5.92
C GLN A 90 11.94 6.99 4.98
N LEU A 91 11.47 8.20 4.63
CA LEU A 91 12.30 9.19 3.93
C LEU A 91 13.40 9.73 4.84
N MET A 92 13.09 9.97 6.11
CA MET A 92 14.05 10.47 7.08
C MET A 92 15.20 9.50 7.36
N THR A 93 15.06 8.19 7.12
CA THR A 93 16.20 7.25 7.26
C THR A 93 17.33 7.53 6.27
N VAL A 94 17.05 8.16 5.13
CA VAL A 94 18.09 8.51 4.16
C VAL A 94 18.83 9.79 4.57
N LEU A 95 18.12 10.72 5.20
CA LEU A 95 18.69 12.00 5.64
C LEU A 95 19.40 11.89 6.99
N ILE A 96 18.95 10.98 7.86
CA ILE A 96 19.42 10.86 9.25
C ILE A 96 20.01 9.45 9.48
N PRO A 97 21.35 9.30 9.55
CA PRO A 97 22.01 8.02 9.75
C PRO A 97 21.55 7.26 11.00
N LYS A 98 21.28 7.97 12.10
CA LYS A 98 20.77 7.37 13.34
C LYS A 98 19.43 6.65 13.16
N LEU A 99 18.54 7.19 12.32
CA LEU A 99 17.26 6.53 12.02
C LEU A 99 17.46 5.29 11.15
N LYS A 100 18.47 5.31 10.26
CA LYS A 100 18.86 4.14 9.47
C LYS A 100 19.41 3.02 10.35
N GLU A 101 20.35 3.34 11.25
CA GLU A 101 20.92 2.41 12.22
C GLU A 101 19.83 1.79 13.10
N MET A 102 18.91 2.60 13.61
CA MET A 102 17.76 2.12 14.39
C MET A 102 16.85 1.18 13.59
N TYR A 103 16.57 1.48 12.32
CA TYR A 103 15.67 0.65 11.50
C TYR A 103 16.31 -0.68 11.07
N GLN A 104 17.63 -0.70 10.84
CA GLN A 104 18.31 -1.84 10.23
C GLN A 104 19.25 -2.61 11.16
N GLU A 105 19.93 -1.94 12.09
CA GLU A 105 20.98 -2.56 12.94
C GLU A 105 20.47 -2.98 14.33
N GLU A 106 19.52 -2.24 14.92
CA GLU A 106 18.97 -2.51 16.26
C GLU A 106 17.94 -3.67 16.32
N GLY A 107 17.66 -4.32 15.18
CA GLY A 107 16.73 -5.44 15.10
C GLY A 107 15.27 -5.05 15.43
N ASP A 108 14.55 -5.95 16.09
CA ASP A 108 13.11 -5.76 16.36
C ASP A 108 12.82 -4.61 17.34
N ALA A 109 13.69 -4.39 18.32
CA ALA A 109 13.55 -3.28 19.28
C ALA A 109 13.67 -1.91 18.58
N GLY A 110 14.61 -1.78 17.64
CA GLY A 110 14.76 -0.57 16.83
C GLY A 110 13.58 -0.33 15.90
N ARG A 111 13.03 -1.39 15.29
CA ARG A 111 11.80 -1.30 14.50
C ARG A 111 10.60 -0.86 15.32
N GLN A 112 10.45 -1.32 16.55
CA GLN A 112 9.38 -0.85 17.45
C GLN A 112 9.52 0.64 17.78
N ARG A 113 10.74 1.13 18.02
CA ARG A 113 11.00 2.57 18.22
C ARG A 113 10.69 3.39 16.97
N PHE A 114 11.07 2.90 15.79
CA PHE A 114 10.74 3.52 14.51
C PHE A 114 9.22 3.67 14.33
N MET A 115 8.46 2.63 14.67
CA MET A 115 7.01 2.64 14.65
C MET A 115 6.45 3.63 15.69
N GLN A 116 7.04 3.71 16.88
CA GLN A 116 6.66 4.69 17.90
C GLN A 116 6.79 6.15 17.41
N TYR A 117 7.88 6.49 16.73
CA TYR A 117 8.00 7.82 16.11
C TYR A 117 6.97 8.05 15.01
N SER A 118 6.70 7.03 14.19
CA SER A 118 5.65 7.09 13.16
C SER A 118 4.27 7.36 13.78
N ARG A 119 3.96 6.74 14.93
CA ARG A 119 2.73 7.01 15.69
C ARG A 119 2.66 8.45 16.19
N TYR A 120 3.75 8.97 16.76
CA TYR A 120 3.79 10.36 17.23
C TYR A 120 3.59 11.37 16.12
N LEU A 121 4.09 11.08 14.91
CA LEU A 121 3.89 11.92 13.74
C LEU A 121 2.47 11.79 13.16
N THR A 122 1.83 10.64 13.32
CA THR A 122 0.48 10.39 12.82
C THR A 122 -0.57 11.27 13.51
N VAL A 123 -0.45 11.48 14.83
CA VAL A 123 -1.42 12.26 15.61
C VAL A 123 -1.61 13.69 15.06
N PRO A 124 -0.57 14.55 14.94
CA PRO A 124 -0.73 15.88 14.39
C PRO A 124 -1.16 15.86 12.92
N LEU A 125 -0.69 14.90 12.12
CA LEU A 125 -1.13 14.76 10.73
C LEU A 125 -2.62 14.42 10.63
N ALA A 126 -3.16 13.60 11.52
CA ALA A 126 -4.58 13.28 11.56
C ALA A 126 -5.43 14.50 11.88
N PHE A 127 -4.98 15.38 12.79
CA PHE A 127 -5.65 16.66 13.06
C PHE A 127 -5.60 17.61 11.86
N ILE A 128 -4.44 17.75 11.21
CA ILE A 128 -4.27 18.64 10.06
C ILE A 128 -5.10 18.16 8.87
N GLN A 129 -5.05 16.86 8.55
CA GLN A 129 -5.86 16.28 7.48
C GLN A 129 -7.36 16.32 7.83
N GLY A 130 -7.71 16.01 9.09
CA GLY A 130 -9.06 16.16 9.66
C GLY A 130 -9.66 17.52 9.41
N PHE A 131 -8.92 18.56 9.81
CA PHE A 131 -9.27 19.95 9.59
C PHE A 131 -9.41 20.29 8.10
N GLY A 132 -8.42 19.93 7.29
CA GLY A 132 -8.40 20.27 5.86
C GLY A 132 -9.55 19.64 5.08
N PHE A 133 -9.85 18.36 5.32
CA PHE A 133 -10.96 17.68 4.65
C PHE A 133 -12.31 18.21 5.09
N LEU A 134 -12.51 18.47 6.38
CA LEU A 134 -13.78 18.98 6.87
C LEU A 134 -14.08 20.38 6.31
N LEU A 135 -13.06 21.24 6.25
CA LEU A 135 -13.18 22.56 5.65
C LEU A 135 -13.48 22.49 4.15
N LEU A 136 -12.83 21.58 3.41
CA LEU A 136 -13.12 21.34 2.00
C LEU A 136 -14.58 20.90 1.81
N LEU A 137 -15.10 20.01 2.66
CA LEU A 137 -16.49 19.56 2.55
C LEU A 137 -17.51 20.66 2.87
N GLN A 138 -17.20 21.52 3.85
CA GLN A 138 -18.02 22.68 4.21
C GLN A 138 -18.06 23.70 3.08
N GLN A 139 -16.93 23.99 2.43
CA GLN A 139 -16.84 24.90 1.28
C GLN A 139 -17.63 24.42 0.06
N ASN A 140 -17.73 23.10 -0.12
CA ASN A 140 -18.51 22.49 -1.19
C ASN A 140 -19.99 22.27 -0.82
N GLY A 141 -20.44 22.77 0.33
CA GLY A 141 -21.84 22.71 0.78
C GLY A 141 -22.31 21.35 1.29
N ILE A 142 -21.45 20.33 1.29
CA ILE A 142 -21.77 18.93 1.63
C ILE A 142 -22.05 18.79 3.13
N VAL A 143 -21.30 19.56 3.93
CA VAL A 143 -21.51 19.72 5.37
C VAL A 143 -22.04 21.15 5.57
N PRO A 144 -23.18 21.33 6.25
CA PRO A 144 -23.71 22.64 6.57
C PRO A 144 -22.71 23.41 7.42
N GLU A 145 -22.84 24.73 7.43
CA GLU A 145 -21.95 25.57 8.21
C GLU A 145 -22.06 25.21 9.71
N LEU A 146 -21.02 24.55 10.22
CA LEU A 146 -20.98 24.11 11.62
C LEU A 146 -20.60 25.30 12.50
N THR A 147 -21.15 25.35 13.71
CA THR A 147 -20.64 26.27 14.74
C THR A 147 -19.18 25.92 15.06
N LEU A 148 -18.39 26.91 15.51
CA LEU A 148 -16.96 26.70 15.84
C LEU A 148 -16.74 25.49 16.77
N LEU A 149 -17.63 25.31 17.75
CA LEU A 149 -17.61 24.15 18.65
C LEU A 149 -17.90 22.84 17.91
N GLY A 150 -18.93 22.79 17.06
CA GLY A 150 -19.25 21.61 16.25
C GLY A 150 -18.12 21.24 15.28
N PHE A 151 -17.46 22.24 14.70
CA PHE A 151 -16.30 22.04 13.83
C PHE A 151 -15.14 21.39 14.59
N ILE A 152 -14.75 21.95 15.75
CA ILE A 152 -13.66 21.40 16.58
C ILE A 152 -13.99 19.99 17.05
N THR A 153 -15.23 19.75 17.50
CA THR A 153 -15.67 18.41 17.92
C THR A 153 -15.54 17.40 16.78
N ASN A 154 -15.99 17.74 15.57
CA ASN A 154 -15.89 16.84 14.42
C ASN A 154 -14.43 16.57 14.02
N VAL A 155 -13.55 17.57 14.06
CA VAL A 155 -12.11 17.36 13.82
C VAL A 155 -11.50 16.40 14.85
N ILE A 156 -11.84 16.54 16.13
CA ILE A 156 -11.38 15.62 17.18
C ILE A 156 -11.91 14.21 16.94
N VAL A 157 -13.20 14.06 16.58
CA VAL A 157 -13.82 12.76 16.29
C VAL A 157 -13.15 12.08 15.10
N ILE A 158 -12.90 12.81 14.01
CA ILE A 158 -12.20 12.28 12.81
C ILE A 158 -10.77 11.87 13.16
N ALA A 159 -10.04 12.71 13.89
CA ALA A 159 -8.67 12.41 14.29
C ALA A 159 -8.61 11.19 15.22
N ALA A 160 -9.54 11.09 16.18
CA ALA A 160 -9.67 9.94 17.07
C ALA A 160 -10.01 8.67 16.28
N GLY A 161 -10.88 8.74 15.27
CA GLY A 161 -11.19 7.64 14.37
C GLY A 161 -9.96 7.13 13.60
N ALA A 162 -9.16 8.04 13.05
CA ALA A 162 -7.93 7.68 12.35
C ALA A 162 -6.87 7.05 13.29
N ILE A 163 -6.75 7.55 14.53
CA ILE A 163 -5.85 6.97 15.55
C ILE A 163 -6.34 5.58 15.98
N LEU A 164 -7.66 5.41 16.16
CA LEU A 164 -8.26 4.12 16.48
C LEU A 164 -7.99 3.09 15.37
N LEU A 165 -8.09 3.50 14.10
CA LEU A 165 -7.76 2.65 12.95
C LEU A 165 -6.30 2.23 12.93
N MET A 166 -5.40 3.18 13.17
CA MET A 166 -3.99 2.90 13.27
C MET A 166 -3.72 1.86 14.36
N TRP A 167 -4.33 2.04 15.53
CA TRP A 167 -4.22 1.09 16.64
C TRP A 167 -4.76 -0.31 16.27
N ILE A 168 -5.92 -0.40 15.61
CA ILE A 168 -6.45 -1.68 15.10
C ILE A 168 -5.46 -2.30 14.09
N GLY A 169 -4.89 -1.51 13.18
CA GLY A 169 -3.91 -1.98 12.20
C GLY A 169 -2.62 -2.51 12.85
N GLU A 170 -2.16 -1.89 13.93
CA GLU A 170 -1.02 -2.39 14.71
C GLU A 170 -1.36 -3.69 15.44
N LEU A 171 -2.54 -3.77 16.08
CA LEU A 171 -3.00 -4.99 16.72
C LEU A 171 -3.10 -6.16 15.74
N VAL A 172 -3.60 -5.93 14.52
CA VAL A 172 -3.64 -6.94 13.46
C VAL A 172 -2.23 -7.34 13.02
N SER A 173 -1.26 -6.43 13.06
CA SER A 173 0.15 -6.74 12.73
C SER A 173 0.84 -7.55 13.83
N GLU A 174 0.49 -7.32 15.10
CA GLU A 174 1.08 -7.98 16.27
C GLU A 174 0.45 -9.35 16.54
N PHE A 175 -0.88 -9.41 16.59
CA PHE A 175 -1.65 -10.61 16.96
C PHE A 175 -2.23 -11.36 15.75
N GLY A 176 -2.24 -10.75 14.57
CA GLY A 176 -2.78 -11.36 13.35
C GLY A 176 -1.71 -12.00 12.46
N ILE A 177 -2.03 -12.07 11.16
CA ILE A 177 -1.12 -12.52 10.11
C ILE A 177 -1.05 -11.42 9.06
N GLY A 178 0.15 -11.00 8.67
CA GLY A 178 0.30 -10.03 7.58
C GLY A 178 0.82 -8.67 8.01
N ASN A 179 0.47 -7.65 7.24
CA ASN A 179 0.60 -6.24 7.63
C ASN A 179 -0.82 -5.73 7.83
N GLY A 180 -1.17 -5.34 9.05
CA GLY A 180 -2.54 -4.98 9.39
C GLY A 180 -3.06 -3.77 8.63
N ILE A 181 -2.21 -2.78 8.33
CA ILE A 181 -2.62 -1.60 7.57
C ILE A 181 -2.93 -1.98 6.12
N SER A 182 -2.10 -2.81 5.51
CA SER A 182 -2.35 -3.34 4.16
C SER A 182 -3.65 -4.15 4.12
N LEU A 183 -3.94 -4.93 5.17
CA LEU A 183 -5.19 -5.69 5.30
C LEU A 183 -6.42 -4.80 5.50
N LEU A 184 -6.31 -3.70 6.24
CA LEU A 184 -7.39 -2.72 6.36
C LEU A 184 -7.70 -2.06 5.01
N ILE A 185 -6.68 -1.69 4.24
CA ILE A 185 -6.86 -1.15 2.87
C ILE A 185 -7.52 -2.20 1.97
N PHE A 186 -7.02 -3.44 2.00
CA PHE A 186 -7.61 -4.55 1.25
C PHE A 186 -9.08 -4.78 1.60
N ALA A 187 -9.41 -4.82 2.89
CA ALA A 187 -10.79 -4.96 3.35
C ALA A 187 -11.66 -3.79 2.88
N GLY A 188 -11.12 -2.57 2.86
CA GLY A 188 -11.78 -1.40 2.31
C GLY A 188 -12.11 -1.51 0.83
N ILE A 189 -11.14 -1.97 0.01
CA ILE A 189 -11.33 -2.22 -1.43
C ILE A 189 -12.38 -3.30 -1.65
N VAL A 190 -12.25 -4.45 -0.97
CA VAL A 190 -13.13 -5.61 -1.15
C VAL A 190 -14.55 -5.31 -0.69
N ALA A 191 -14.74 -4.48 0.34
CA ALA A 191 -16.06 -4.07 0.81
C ALA A 191 -16.86 -3.26 -0.22
N GLY A 192 -16.19 -2.60 -1.18
CA GLY A 192 -16.84 -1.88 -2.28
C GLY A 192 -17.20 -2.77 -3.49
N LEU A 193 -16.66 -3.99 -3.57
CA LEU A 193 -16.93 -4.89 -4.69
C LEU A 193 -18.39 -5.35 -4.76
N PRO A 194 -19.07 -5.72 -3.66
CA PRO A 194 -20.47 -6.15 -3.72
C PRO A 194 -21.40 -5.08 -4.29
N SER A 195 -21.22 -3.81 -3.92
CA SER A 195 -22.03 -2.71 -4.45
C SER A 195 -21.71 -2.40 -5.91
N ALA A 196 -20.43 -2.51 -6.32
CA ALA A 196 -20.07 -2.38 -7.72
C ALA A 196 -20.69 -3.50 -8.57
N ILE A 197 -20.65 -4.75 -8.09
CA ILE A 197 -21.24 -5.90 -8.78
C ILE A 197 -22.77 -5.79 -8.84
N SER A 198 -23.43 -5.39 -7.76
CA SER A 198 -24.88 -5.21 -7.77
C SER A 198 -25.29 -4.10 -8.74
N GLN A 199 -24.58 -2.97 -8.74
CA GLN A 199 -24.82 -1.89 -9.68
C GLN A 199 -24.63 -2.37 -11.13
N LEU A 200 -23.58 -3.13 -11.43
CA LEU A 200 -23.35 -3.71 -12.75
C LEU A 200 -24.48 -4.66 -13.19
N ILE A 201 -25.04 -5.46 -12.28
CA ILE A 201 -26.14 -6.37 -12.57
C ILE A 201 -27.44 -5.59 -12.82
N PHE A 202 -27.73 -4.57 -12.03
CA PHE A 202 -28.99 -3.80 -12.12
C PHE A 202 -28.98 -2.74 -13.23
N SER A 203 -27.82 -2.21 -13.60
CA SER A 203 -27.64 -1.24 -14.69
C SER A 203 -27.24 -1.91 -16.01
N PHE A 204 -27.43 -3.23 -16.13
CA PHE A 204 -26.98 -3.99 -17.29
C PHE A 204 -27.78 -3.56 -18.53
N ASP A 205 -27.08 -2.95 -19.48
CA ASP A 205 -27.60 -2.61 -20.80
C ASP A 205 -26.78 -3.35 -21.87
N VAL A 206 -27.45 -3.85 -22.90
CA VAL A 206 -26.84 -4.56 -24.04
C VAL A 206 -25.81 -3.66 -24.74
N ALA A 207 -26.03 -2.34 -24.72
CA ALA A 207 -25.10 -1.35 -25.26
C ALA A 207 -23.75 -1.27 -24.49
N GLN A 208 -23.69 -1.73 -23.24
CA GLN A 208 -22.48 -1.69 -22.40
C GLN A 208 -21.67 -3.00 -22.40
N ILE A 209 -22.10 -4.02 -23.15
CA ILE A 209 -21.36 -5.30 -23.27
C ILE A 209 -19.90 -5.09 -23.72
N PRO A 210 -19.57 -4.24 -24.72
CA PRO A 210 -18.18 -4.01 -25.11
C PRO A 210 -17.32 -3.44 -23.98
N VAL A 211 -17.92 -2.60 -23.13
CA VAL A 211 -17.27 -1.99 -21.97
C VAL A 211 -16.97 -3.02 -20.90
N TYR A 212 -17.92 -3.90 -20.59
CA TYR A 212 -17.72 -4.96 -19.60
C TYR A 212 -16.66 -5.95 -20.05
N VAL A 213 -16.67 -6.35 -21.33
CA VAL A 213 -15.63 -7.23 -21.90
C VAL A 213 -14.26 -6.56 -21.83
N ALA A 214 -14.16 -5.27 -22.18
CA ALA A 214 -12.91 -4.52 -22.09
C ALA A 214 -12.40 -4.41 -20.64
N PHE A 215 -13.30 -4.15 -19.67
CA PHE A 215 -12.94 -4.08 -18.25
C PHE A 215 -12.48 -5.44 -17.71
N THR A 216 -13.19 -6.53 -18.01
CA THR A 216 -12.79 -7.88 -17.58
C THR A 216 -11.46 -8.30 -18.21
N ALA A 217 -11.24 -7.98 -19.49
CA ALA A 217 -9.96 -8.24 -20.16
C ALA A 217 -8.82 -7.43 -19.52
N ALA A 218 -9.04 -6.14 -19.25
CA ALA A 218 -8.07 -5.29 -18.56
C ALA A 218 -7.75 -5.80 -17.15
N ALA A 219 -8.78 -6.19 -16.39
CA ALA A 219 -8.61 -6.78 -15.06
C ALA A 219 -7.78 -8.07 -15.14
N ALA A 220 -8.09 -8.98 -16.08
CA ALA A 220 -7.31 -10.20 -16.27
C ALA A 220 -5.84 -9.91 -16.59
N VAL A 221 -5.57 -8.96 -17.49
CA VAL A 221 -4.19 -8.54 -17.84
C VAL A 221 -3.46 -7.96 -16.63
N ILE A 222 -4.11 -7.10 -15.83
CA ILE A 222 -3.50 -6.52 -14.62
C ILE A 222 -3.21 -7.63 -13.59
N ILE A 223 -4.17 -8.52 -13.31
CA ILE A 223 -3.97 -9.63 -12.36
C ILE A 223 -2.81 -10.51 -12.81
N SER A 224 -2.83 -10.97 -14.07
CA SER A 224 -1.77 -11.83 -14.61
C SER A 224 -0.41 -11.13 -14.58
N GLY A 225 -0.35 -9.85 -14.94
CA GLY A 225 0.87 -9.06 -14.89
C GLY A 225 1.43 -8.95 -13.46
N VAL A 226 0.58 -8.59 -12.49
CA VAL A 226 0.96 -8.46 -11.08
C VAL A 226 1.45 -9.78 -10.51
N VAL A 227 0.74 -10.89 -10.77
CA VAL A 227 1.16 -12.22 -10.28
C VAL A 227 2.50 -12.61 -10.89
N PHE A 228 2.66 -12.46 -12.22
CA PHE A 228 3.89 -12.81 -12.92
C PHE A 228 5.11 -12.07 -12.37
N ILE A 229 5.03 -10.75 -12.17
CA ILE A 229 6.16 -9.97 -11.66
C ILE A 229 6.44 -10.23 -10.17
N THR A 230 5.40 -10.54 -9.39
CA THR A 230 5.50 -10.73 -7.94
C THR A 230 6.02 -12.13 -7.59
N GLU A 231 5.83 -13.11 -8.45
CA GLU A 231 6.42 -14.46 -8.32
C GLU A 231 7.78 -14.59 -9.01
N ALA A 232 8.09 -13.72 -9.97
CA ALA A 232 9.40 -13.72 -10.62
C ALA A 232 10.53 -13.47 -9.60
N GLU A 233 11.50 -14.39 -9.60
CA GLU A 233 12.71 -14.28 -8.80
C GLU A 233 13.95 -14.67 -9.59
N ARG A 234 15.07 -14.05 -9.23
CA ARG A 234 16.40 -14.38 -9.73
C ARG A 234 17.14 -15.16 -8.63
N PRO A 235 17.36 -16.47 -8.80
CA PRO A 235 18.13 -17.25 -7.85
C PRO A 235 19.62 -16.91 -7.98
N ILE A 236 20.27 -16.57 -6.86
CA ILE A 236 21.73 -16.42 -6.78
C ILE A 236 22.30 -17.64 -6.05
N PRO A 237 23.18 -18.45 -6.66
CA PRO A 237 23.75 -19.61 -5.99
C PRO A 237 24.62 -19.19 -4.80
N VAL A 238 24.41 -19.83 -3.66
CA VAL A 238 25.19 -19.64 -2.43
C VAL A 238 25.65 -21.00 -1.95
N THR A 239 26.94 -21.09 -1.60
CA THR A 239 27.53 -22.29 -1.03
C THR A 239 27.90 -22.03 0.41
N TYR A 240 27.49 -22.92 1.31
CA TYR A 240 27.95 -22.89 2.69
C TYR A 240 29.35 -23.49 2.80
N ALA A 241 30.21 -22.83 3.57
CA ALA A 241 31.57 -23.26 3.82
C ALA A 241 31.59 -24.70 4.37
N ARG A 242 32.41 -25.54 3.74
CA ARG A 242 32.63 -26.93 4.13
C ARG A 242 33.40 -27.00 5.44
N ARG A 243 32.96 -27.86 6.36
CA ARG A 243 33.77 -28.23 7.53
C ARG A 243 34.57 -29.48 7.17
N VAL A 244 35.84 -29.32 6.84
CA VAL A 244 36.72 -30.46 6.57
C VAL A 244 37.17 -31.05 7.91
N ARG A 245 36.86 -32.33 8.17
CA ARG A 245 37.34 -33.06 9.35
C ARG A 245 37.98 -34.37 8.88
N GLY A 246 39.31 -34.43 8.89
CA GLY A 246 40.08 -35.57 8.36
C GLY A 246 40.00 -35.69 6.83
N SER A 247 39.94 -36.92 6.31
CA SER A 247 39.89 -37.22 4.87
C SER A 247 38.48 -37.19 4.25
N LYS A 248 37.44 -36.93 5.06
CA LYS A 248 36.04 -36.87 4.59
C LYS A 248 35.60 -35.41 4.47
N VAL A 249 35.27 -35.01 3.24
CA VAL A 249 34.60 -33.74 2.97
C VAL A 249 33.11 -33.93 3.25
N LEU A 250 32.66 -33.50 4.43
CA LEU A 250 31.24 -33.40 4.77
C LEU A 250 30.77 -31.97 4.54
N GLY A 251 29.74 -31.81 3.70
CA GLY A 251 29.05 -30.53 3.48
C GLY A 251 29.35 -29.83 2.15
N GLY A 252 28.80 -28.64 2.02
CA GLY A 252 28.72 -27.89 0.75
C GLY A 252 27.39 -28.14 0.03
N ILE A 253 26.27 -28.03 0.76
CA ILE A 253 24.95 -27.96 0.12
C ILE A 253 24.93 -26.63 -0.64
N SER A 254 24.84 -26.71 -1.96
CA SER A 254 24.55 -25.55 -2.80
C SER A 254 23.08 -25.19 -2.59
N THR A 255 22.84 -24.01 -2.06
CA THR A 255 21.50 -23.41 -2.03
C THR A 255 21.48 -22.20 -2.96
N TYR A 256 20.36 -21.49 -3.00
CA TYR A 256 20.28 -20.19 -3.66
C TYR A 256 19.63 -19.17 -2.73
N LEU A 257 20.04 -17.91 -2.91
CA LEU A 257 19.38 -16.74 -2.35
C LEU A 257 18.36 -16.24 -3.38
N PRO A 258 17.04 -16.33 -3.12
CA PRO A 258 16.03 -15.80 -4.03
C PRO A 258 16.00 -14.27 -3.97
N LEU A 259 16.31 -13.61 -5.09
CA LEU A 259 16.08 -12.18 -5.25
C LEU A 259 14.84 -11.95 -6.11
N ARG A 260 13.74 -11.53 -5.49
CA ARG A 260 12.48 -11.22 -6.19
C ARG A 260 12.65 -10.03 -7.12
N VAL A 261 11.91 -10.02 -8.23
CA VAL A 261 11.91 -8.89 -9.16
C VAL A 261 11.22 -7.68 -8.54
N ASN A 262 10.10 -7.91 -7.86
CA ASN A 262 9.46 -6.92 -7.00
C ASN A 262 9.74 -7.20 -5.51
N GLN A 263 10.84 -6.67 -4.98
CA GLN A 263 11.12 -6.71 -3.54
C GLN A 263 10.27 -5.72 -2.73
N ALA A 264 9.80 -4.66 -3.39
CA ALA A 264 9.12 -3.56 -2.72
C ALA A 264 7.62 -3.83 -2.45
N GLY A 265 7.05 -4.84 -3.09
CA GLY A 265 5.64 -5.18 -2.96
C GLY A 265 4.75 -4.04 -3.46
N VAL A 266 3.75 -3.67 -2.66
CA VAL A 266 2.73 -2.65 -3.00
C VAL A 266 3.10 -1.26 -2.50
N MET A 267 4.04 -1.19 -1.55
CA MET A 267 4.34 0.04 -0.81
C MET A 267 4.70 1.21 -1.74
N PRO A 268 5.52 1.04 -2.81
CA PRO A 268 5.83 2.14 -3.73
C PRO A 268 4.61 2.77 -4.39
N ILE A 269 3.60 1.96 -4.72
CA ILE A 269 2.39 2.40 -5.41
C ILE A 269 1.55 3.27 -4.47
N ILE A 270 1.41 2.82 -3.22
CA ILE A 270 0.73 3.57 -2.15
C ILE A 270 1.48 4.88 -1.88
N PHE A 271 2.82 4.84 -1.82
CA PHE A 271 3.64 6.02 -1.55
C PHE A 271 3.54 7.06 -2.67
N ALA A 272 3.62 6.62 -3.92
CA ALA A 272 3.46 7.48 -5.09
C ALA A 272 2.10 8.18 -5.08
N LEU A 273 1.02 7.44 -4.75
CA LEU A 273 -0.31 8.04 -4.59
C LEU A 273 -0.30 9.05 -3.45
N SER A 274 0.07 8.68 -2.22
CA SER A 274 0.04 9.58 -1.06
C SER A 274 0.79 10.89 -1.27
N ILE A 275 1.95 10.85 -1.96
CA ILE A 275 2.71 12.07 -2.26
C ILE A 275 2.05 12.90 -3.35
N LEU A 276 1.41 12.29 -4.34
CA LEU A 276 0.69 13.03 -5.38
C LEU A 276 -0.58 13.68 -4.80
N LEU A 277 -1.25 13.00 -3.87
CA LEU A 277 -2.46 13.50 -3.19
C LEU A 277 -2.19 14.78 -2.38
N PHE A 278 -1.01 14.93 -1.78
CA PHE A 278 -0.74 16.01 -0.84
C PHE A 278 -0.66 17.41 -1.50
N PRO A 279 0.13 17.65 -2.56
CA PRO A 279 0.12 18.91 -3.31
C PRO A 279 -1.23 19.19 -3.94
N GLN A 280 -1.93 18.16 -4.43
CA GLN A 280 -3.26 18.34 -5.02
C GLN A 280 -4.25 18.90 -4.00
N MET A 281 -4.26 18.35 -2.79
CA MET A 281 -5.10 18.83 -1.68
C MET A 281 -4.79 20.29 -1.34
N ILE A 282 -3.50 20.62 -1.17
CA ILE A 282 -3.05 21.99 -0.88
C ILE A 282 -3.43 22.95 -2.01
N ALA A 283 -3.27 22.54 -3.28
CA ALA A 283 -3.64 23.33 -4.44
C ALA A 283 -5.15 23.59 -4.51
N THR A 284 -5.99 22.56 -4.27
CA THR A 284 -7.44 22.75 -4.24
C THR A 284 -7.89 23.68 -3.12
N PHE A 285 -7.19 23.66 -1.99
CA PHE A 285 -7.46 24.55 -0.87
C PHE A 285 -7.05 26.00 -1.14
N LEU A 286 -5.82 26.21 -1.62
CA LEU A 286 -5.28 27.54 -1.93
C LEU A 286 -5.96 28.19 -3.14
N ALA A 287 -6.54 27.39 -4.04
CA ALA A 287 -7.31 27.89 -5.19
C ALA A 287 -8.56 28.67 -4.76
N GLN A 288 -9.06 28.46 -3.54
CA GLN A 288 -10.18 29.20 -2.96
C GLN A 288 -9.74 30.41 -2.12
N SER A 289 -8.46 30.75 -2.10
CA SER A 289 -7.95 31.89 -1.33
C SER A 289 -8.33 33.23 -1.96
N ASN A 290 -8.58 34.25 -1.12
CA ASN A 290 -8.90 35.60 -1.57
C ASN A 290 -7.71 36.36 -2.20
N ILE A 291 -6.52 35.75 -2.25
CA ILE A 291 -5.31 36.37 -2.81
C ILE A 291 -5.14 35.90 -4.27
N PRO A 292 -5.32 36.79 -5.27
CA PRO A 292 -5.38 36.38 -6.69
C PRO A 292 -4.13 35.64 -7.18
N PHE A 293 -2.94 36.03 -6.70
CA PHE A 293 -1.67 35.38 -7.08
C PHE A 293 -1.57 33.94 -6.56
N ILE A 294 -2.00 33.71 -5.32
CA ILE A 294 -1.97 32.38 -4.69
C ILE A 294 -3.04 31.49 -5.32
N ALA A 295 -4.24 32.03 -5.55
CA ALA A 295 -5.32 31.33 -6.21
C ALA A 295 -4.98 30.97 -7.68
N ALA A 296 -4.29 31.85 -8.42
CA ALA A 296 -3.84 31.59 -9.78
C ALA A 296 -2.75 30.50 -9.81
N GLY A 297 -1.75 30.55 -8.92
CA GLY A 297 -0.72 29.50 -8.82
C GLY A 297 -1.31 28.14 -8.42
N ALA A 298 -2.22 28.14 -7.45
CA ALA A 298 -2.86 26.93 -6.97
C ALA A 298 -3.84 26.32 -8.01
N SER A 299 -4.59 27.15 -8.74
CA SER A 299 -5.47 26.68 -9.82
C SER A 299 -4.68 26.16 -11.04
N ALA A 300 -3.51 26.73 -11.34
CA ALA A 300 -2.61 26.19 -12.37
C ALA A 300 -2.09 24.79 -11.99
N VAL A 301 -1.71 24.57 -10.73
CA VAL A 301 -1.29 23.25 -10.24
C VAL A 301 -2.47 22.26 -10.24
N ALA A 302 -3.64 22.68 -9.77
CA ALA A 302 -4.83 21.84 -9.73
C ALA A 302 -5.31 21.44 -11.14
N SER A 303 -5.31 22.38 -12.10
CA SER A 303 -5.68 22.10 -13.50
C SER A 303 -4.65 21.24 -14.22
N GLY A 304 -3.35 21.43 -13.95
CA GLY A 304 -2.30 20.56 -14.46
C GLY A 304 -2.42 19.12 -13.96
N LEU A 305 -2.72 18.93 -12.67
CA LEU A 305 -2.95 17.61 -12.07
C LEU A 305 -4.31 17.00 -12.43
N ALA A 306 -5.27 17.80 -12.90
CA ALA A 306 -6.54 17.30 -13.43
C ALA A 306 -6.39 16.67 -14.82
N ASN A 307 -5.30 16.95 -15.55
CA ASN A 307 -5.03 16.30 -16.83
C ASN A 307 -4.51 14.87 -16.60
N ASN A 308 -5.30 13.87 -17.00
CA ASN A 308 -4.97 12.45 -16.88
C ASN A 308 -3.58 12.07 -17.44
N TRP A 309 -3.11 12.73 -18.49
CA TRP A 309 -1.80 12.43 -19.08
C TRP A 309 -0.65 12.96 -18.22
N ILE A 310 -0.80 14.17 -17.68
CA ILE A 310 0.18 14.77 -16.77
C ILE A 310 0.18 14.00 -15.45
N TYR A 311 -1.00 13.74 -14.89
CA TYR A 311 -1.18 12.93 -13.69
C TYR A 311 -0.56 11.55 -13.86
N GLY A 312 -0.87 10.85 -14.96
CA GLY A 312 -0.35 9.52 -15.26
C GLY A 312 1.18 9.51 -15.44
N GLY A 313 1.74 10.54 -16.09
CA GLY A 313 3.19 10.69 -16.25
C GLY A 313 3.93 10.92 -14.93
N PHE A 314 3.44 11.82 -14.08
CA PHE A 314 3.99 12.01 -12.74
C PHE A 314 3.80 10.78 -11.87
N TYR A 315 2.65 10.12 -11.96
CA TYR A 315 2.38 8.90 -11.22
C TYR A 315 3.33 7.76 -11.64
N PHE A 316 3.56 7.57 -12.94
CA PHE A 316 4.57 6.63 -13.47
C PHE A 316 5.95 6.89 -12.84
N LEU A 317 6.41 8.15 -12.94
CA LEU A 317 7.73 8.54 -12.49
C LEU A 317 7.89 8.33 -10.99
N LEU A 318 6.89 8.72 -10.19
CA LEU A 318 6.90 8.53 -8.75
C LEU A 318 6.91 7.04 -8.40
N VAL A 319 6.10 6.20 -9.05
CA VAL A 319 6.13 4.74 -8.81
C VAL A 319 7.51 4.16 -9.10
N VAL A 320 8.15 4.55 -10.19
CA VAL A 320 9.51 4.09 -10.54
C VAL A 320 10.52 4.52 -9.46
N VAL A 321 10.53 5.82 -9.12
CA VAL A 321 11.44 6.38 -8.10
C VAL A 321 11.22 5.72 -6.74
N PHE A 322 9.96 5.55 -6.30
CA PHE A 322 9.66 4.92 -5.01
C PHE A 322 9.99 3.44 -5.00
N THR A 323 9.90 2.74 -6.13
CA THR A 323 10.29 1.33 -6.21
C THR A 323 11.79 1.18 -5.98
N TYR A 324 12.61 2.04 -6.58
CA TYR A 324 14.05 2.10 -6.32
C TYR A 324 14.36 2.47 -4.88
N PHE A 325 13.73 3.54 -4.40
CA PHE A 325 13.94 4.07 -3.07
C PHE A 325 13.61 3.03 -1.99
N TYR A 326 12.44 2.41 -2.08
CA TYR A 326 11.99 1.42 -1.10
C TYR A 326 12.85 0.16 -1.15
N THR A 327 13.24 -0.31 -2.34
CA THR A 327 14.10 -1.48 -2.47
C THR A 327 15.49 -1.23 -1.88
N ALA A 328 16.07 -0.04 -2.09
CA ALA A 328 17.37 0.31 -1.54
C ALA A 328 17.40 0.36 0.00
N ILE A 329 16.29 0.76 0.64
CA ILE A 329 16.17 0.80 2.11
C ILE A 329 15.93 -0.59 2.70
N THR A 330 15.09 -1.39 2.06
CA THR A 330 14.70 -2.70 2.59
C THR A 330 15.75 -3.78 2.32
N PHE A 331 16.47 -3.67 1.21
CA PHE A 331 17.48 -4.63 0.81
C PHE A 331 18.85 -3.95 0.66
N GLU A 332 19.57 -3.81 1.78
CA GLU A 332 20.91 -3.24 1.77
C GLU A 332 21.98 -4.31 1.42
N PRO A 333 22.69 -4.21 0.29
CA PRO A 333 23.65 -5.23 -0.16
C PRO A 333 24.78 -5.48 0.84
N ASN A 334 25.23 -4.44 1.54
CA ASN A 334 26.29 -4.52 2.55
C ASN A 334 25.88 -5.42 3.73
N GLN A 335 24.65 -5.26 4.22
CA GLN A 335 24.15 -6.08 5.33
C GLN A 335 23.93 -7.51 4.90
N VAL A 336 23.37 -7.73 3.71
CA VAL A 336 23.16 -9.09 3.18
C VAL A 336 24.50 -9.81 2.99
N ALA A 337 25.52 -9.13 2.44
CA ALA A 337 26.86 -9.69 2.33
C ALA A 337 27.49 -10.01 3.70
N LYS A 338 27.35 -9.13 4.69
CA LYS A 338 27.83 -9.36 6.06
C LYS A 338 27.11 -10.54 6.73
N ASN A 339 25.81 -10.68 6.50
CA ASN A 339 25.00 -11.80 7.02
C ASN A 339 25.37 -13.12 6.35
N LEU A 340 25.59 -13.14 5.03
CA LEU A 340 26.11 -14.31 4.32
C LEU A 340 27.47 -14.74 4.91
N GLN A 341 28.38 -13.80 5.10
CA GLN A 341 29.70 -14.06 5.68
C GLN A 341 29.61 -14.58 7.12
N LYS A 342 28.77 -13.96 7.98
CA LYS A 342 28.53 -14.42 9.36
C LYS A 342 27.96 -15.84 9.41
N ASN A 343 27.09 -16.19 8.46
CA ASN A 343 26.48 -17.52 8.34
C ASN A 343 27.40 -18.54 7.64
N GLY A 344 28.65 -18.18 7.33
CA GLY A 344 29.60 -19.04 6.63
C GLY A 344 29.21 -19.35 5.17
N ALA A 345 28.31 -18.56 4.58
CA ALA A 345 27.85 -18.72 3.20
C ALA A 345 28.60 -17.74 2.28
N PHE A 346 28.91 -18.17 1.06
CA PHE A 346 29.54 -17.32 0.05
C PHE A 346 29.02 -17.61 -1.36
N ILE A 347 29.10 -16.61 -2.23
CA ILE A 347 28.72 -16.74 -3.64
C ILE A 347 29.92 -17.33 -4.40
N PRO A 348 29.77 -18.47 -5.11
CA PRO A 348 30.85 -19.04 -5.90
C PRO A 348 31.42 -18.02 -6.89
N GLY A 349 32.75 -17.85 -6.90
CA GLY A 349 33.44 -16.92 -7.80
C GLY A 349 33.52 -15.47 -7.32
N VAL A 350 32.92 -15.11 -6.18
CA VAL A 350 33.02 -13.76 -5.59
C VAL A 350 33.64 -13.84 -4.21
N ARG A 351 34.63 -12.97 -3.91
CA ARG A 351 35.26 -12.93 -2.59
C ARG A 351 34.24 -12.47 -1.53
N PRO A 352 34.16 -13.11 -0.36
CA PRO A 352 33.30 -12.67 0.74
C PRO A 352 33.66 -11.26 1.23
N GLY A 353 32.66 -10.46 1.60
CA GLY A 353 32.84 -9.08 2.08
C GLY A 353 32.39 -8.04 1.05
N GLY A 354 33.17 -6.97 0.87
CA GLY A 354 32.80 -5.82 0.03
C GLY A 354 32.47 -6.18 -1.43
N THR A 355 33.24 -7.08 -2.05
CA THR A 355 32.98 -7.52 -3.43
C THR A 355 31.68 -8.30 -3.58
N THR A 356 31.24 -9.01 -2.53
CA THR A 356 29.90 -9.64 -2.51
C THR A 356 28.80 -8.58 -2.47
N ALA A 357 28.99 -7.51 -1.70
CA ALA A 357 28.03 -6.41 -1.64
C ALA A 357 27.91 -5.66 -2.97
N GLU A 358 29.02 -5.39 -3.66
CA GLU A 358 29.01 -4.79 -5.00
C GLU A 358 28.32 -5.69 -6.03
N TYR A 359 28.61 -7.00 -5.99
CA TYR A 359 27.97 -7.98 -6.88
C TYR A 359 26.45 -8.01 -6.68
N LEU A 360 26.00 -8.09 -5.42
CA LEU A 360 24.58 -8.05 -5.08
C LEU A 360 23.95 -6.72 -5.48
N GLY A 361 24.60 -5.59 -5.20
CA GLY A 361 24.12 -4.25 -5.54
C GLY A 361 23.89 -4.08 -7.04
N ASN A 362 24.85 -4.50 -7.87
CA ASN A 362 24.72 -4.46 -9.32
C ASN A 362 23.56 -5.32 -9.84
N ILE A 363 23.33 -6.48 -9.22
CA ILE A 363 22.22 -7.36 -9.58
C ILE A 363 20.88 -6.70 -9.19
N ILE A 364 20.76 -6.22 -7.95
CA ILE A 364 19.53 -5.63 -7.43
C ILE A 364 19.13 -4.43 -8.28
N THR A 365 20.05 -3.50 -8.56
CA THR A 365 19.76 -2.29 -9.36
C THR A 365 19.25 -2.62 -10.77
N ARG A 366 19.73 -3.70 -11.39
CA ARG A 366 19.27 -4.16 -12.71
C ARG A 366 17.92 -4.85 -12.64
N ILE A 367 17.69 -5.67 -11.61
CA ILE A 367 16.40 -6.34 -11.40
C ILE A 367 15.32 -5.31 -11.08
N THR A 368 15.62 -4.36 -10.19
CA THR A 368 14.67 -3.32 -9.79
C THR A 368 14.31 -2.42 -10.95
N LEU A 369 15.17 -2.23 -11.96
CA LEU A 369 14.83 -1.52 -13.18
C LEU A 369 13.64 -2.16 -13.89
N VAL A 370 13.70 -3.49 -14.07
CA VAL A 370 12.63 -4.25 -14.73
C VAL A 370 11.37 -4.22 -13.89
N GLY A 371 11.49 -4.44 -12.57
CA GLY A 371 10.36 -4.39 -11.64
C GLY A 371 9.69 -3.01 -11.59
N ALA A 372 10.46 -1.94 -11.48
CA ALA A 372 9.98 -0.57 -11.37
C ALA A 372 9.27 -0.10 -12.64
N LEU A 373 9.84 -0.37 -13.82
CA LEU A 373 9.19 -0.04 -15.09
C LEU A 373 7.89 -0.82 -15.26
N PHE A 374 7.88 -2.12 -14.96
CA PHE A 374 6.69 -2.94 -15.10
C PHE A 374 5.58 -2.53 -14.12
N LEU A 375 5.91 -2.29 -12.85
CA LEU A 375 4.94 -1.78 -11.86
C LEU A 375 4.43 -0.39 -12.24
N GLY A 376 5.30 0.51 -12.71
CA GLY A 376 4.90 1.83 -13.19
C GLY A 376 3.92 1.73 -14.37
N THR A 377 4.20 0.87 -15.35
CA THR A 377 3.32 0.67 -16.50
C THR A 377 1.97 0.09 -16.06
N LEU A 378 1.96 -0.89 -15.16
CA LEU A 378 0.72 -1.46 -14.63
C LEU A 378 -0.11 -0.45 -13.83
N ALA A 379 0.55 0.44 -13.07
CA ALA A 379 -0.14 1.46 -12.27
C ALA A 379 -0.83 2.52 -13.15
N VAL A 380 -0.27 2.83 -14.32
CA VAL A 380 -0.81 3.86 -15.24
C VAL A 380 -1.74 3.27 -16.29
N LEU A 381 -1.71 1.94 -16.50
CA LEU A 381 -2.59 1.24 -17.45
C LEU A 381 -4.07 1.60 -17.27
N PRO A 382 -4.65 1.66 -16.04
CA PRO A 382 -6.04 2.04 -15.84
C PRO A 382 -6.35 3.47 -16.34
N ILE A 383 -5.42 4.40 -16.10
CA ILE A 383 -5.55 5.81 -16.52
C ILE A 383 -5.51 5.94 -18.04
N ILE A 384 -4.62 5.18 -18.70
CA ILE A 384 -4.53 5.14 -20.17
C ILE A 384 -5.82 4.57 -20.76
N LEU A 385 -6.31 3.46 -20.21
CA LEU A 385 -7.57 2.84 -20.65
C LEU A 385 -8.75 3.79 -20.49
N GLN A 386 -8.83 4.54 -19.40
CA GLN A 386 -9.83 5.59 -19.24
C GLN A 386 -9.66 6.70 -20.29
N GLY A 387 -8.45 7.14 -20.60
CA GLY A 387 -8.22 8.15 -21.63
C GLY A 387 -8.71 7.72 -23.02
N LEU A 388 -8.66 6.42 -23.32
CA LEU A 388 -9.12 5.85 -24.60
C LEU A 388 -10.63 5.54 -24.61
N THR A 389 -11.18 5.08 -23.48
CA THR A 389 -12.56 4.60 -23.39
C THR A 389 -13.54 5.62 -22.82
N GLY A 390 -13.03 6.67 -22.17
CA GLY A 390 -13.83 7.69 -21.47
C GLY A 390 -14.40 7.25 -20.11
N ILE A 391 -14.15 6.02 -19.67
CA ILE A 391 -14.84 5.44 -18.51
C ILE A 391 -14.01 5.60 -17.24
N THR A 392 -14.48 6.45 -16.35
CA THR A 392 -13.85 6.78 -15.06
C THR A 392 -13.80 5.60 -14.08
N ALA A 393 -14.77 4.68 -14.17
CA ALA A 393 -14.83 3.49 -13.32
C ALA A 393 -13.62 2.55 -13.51
N ILE A 394 -13.00 2.53 -14.70
CA ILE A 394 -11.86 1.65 -15.02
C ILE A 394 -10.62 2.06 -14.22
N THR A 395 -10.36 3.36 -14.09
CA THR A 395 -9.18 3.89 -13.38
C THR A 395 -9.22 3.60 -11.89
N ILE A 396 -10.37 3.87 -11.28
CA ILE A 396 -10.61 3.69 -9.86
C ILE A 396 -10.54 2.20 -9.50
N GLY A 397 -11.15 1.33 -10.32
CA GLY A 397 -11.11 -0.12 -10.12
C GLY A 397 -9.73 -0.74 -10.37
N GLY A 398 -8.97 -0.27 -11.36
CA GLY A 398 -7.67 -0.83 -11.73
C GLY A 398 -6.60 -0.65 -10.66
N THR A 399 -6.49 0.55 -10.06
CA THR A 399 -5.55 0.82 -8.96
C THR A 399 -5.91 0.03 -7.71
N ALA A 400 -7.21 -0.02 -7.38
CA ALA A 400 -7.72 -0.79 -6.25
C ALA A 400 -7.44 -2.29 -6.41
N LEU A 401 -7.66 -2.82 -7.61
CA LEU A 401 -7.40 -4.22 -7.94
C LEU A 401 -5.91 -4.56 -7.83
N LEU A 402 -5.01 -3.69 -8.32
CA LEU A 402 -3.57 -3.89 -8.19
C LEU A 402 -3.17 -4.04 -6.71
N ILE A 403 -3.61 -3.10 -5.87
CA ILE A 403 -3.34 -3.11 -4.43
C ILE A 403 -3.91 -4.39 -3.79
N ALA A 404 -5.15 -4.75 -4.13
CA ALA A 404 -5.81 -5.91 -3.54
C ALA A 404 -5.09 -7.22 -3.86
N VAL A 405 -4.74 -7.45 -5.14
CA VAL A 405 -4.04 -8.67 -5.57
C VAL A 405 -2.70 -8.81 -4.86
N SER A 406 -1.92 -7.73 -4.79
CA SER A 406 -0.61 -7.80 -4.18
C SER A 406 -0.65 -7.98 -2.67
N VAL A 407 -1.63 -7.40 -1.96
CA VAL A 407 -1.83 -7.68 -0.52
C VAL A 407 -2.21 -9.14 -0.28
N VAL A 408 -3.05 -9.72 -1.13
CA VAL A 408 -3.41 -11.15 -1.06
C VAL A 408 -2.18 -12.03 -1.29
N LEU A 409 -1.34 -11.73 -2.29
CA LEU A 409 -0.10 -12.47 -2.54
C LEU A 409 0.85 -12.42 -1.34
N ASP A 410 1.00 -11.25 -0.71
CA ASP A 410 1.83 -11.11 0.49
C ASP A 410 1.27 -11.88 1.69
N LEU A 411 -0.05 -11.89 1.87
CA LEU A 411 -0.72 -12.66 2.91
C LEU A 411 -0.49 -14.17 2.70
N VAL A 412 -0.74 -14.66 1.48
CA VAL A 412 -0.55 -16.08 1.13
C VAL A 412 0.89 -16.51 1.37
N LYS A 413 1.87 -15.70 0.94
CA LYS A 413 3.30 -15.99 1.17
C LYS A 413 3.66 -16.04 2.66
N LYS A 414 3.07 -15.16 3.49
CA LYS A 414 3.31 -15.17 4.95
C LYS A 414 2.68 -16.37 5.63
N ILE A 415 1.49 -16.79 5.20
CA ILE A 415 0.84 -18.01 5.68
C ILE A 415 1.68 -19.22 5.30
N ASP A 416 2.09 -19.32 4.03
CA ASP A 416 2.93 -20.39 3.52
C ASP A 416 4.23 -20.52 4.32
N ALA A 417 4.92 -19.40 4.59
CA ALA A 417 6.15 -19.38 5.40
C ALA A 417 5.93 -19.88 6.84
N GLN A 418 4.80 -19.55 7.48
CA GLN A 418 4.47 -20.05 8.81
C GLN A 418 4.14 -21.55 8.82
N THR A 419 3.42 -22.02 7.80
CA THR A 419 3.10 -23.45 7.66
C THR A 419 4.34 -24.29 7.40
N SER A 420 5.27 -23.82 6.55
CA SER A 420 6.50 -24.55 6.23
C SER A 420 7.42 -24.72 7.43
N ILE A 421 7.50 -23.72 8.33
CA ILE A 421 8.33 -23.81 9.55
C ILE A 421 7.85 -24.92 10.49
N ARG A 422 6.56 -25.30 10.41
CA ARG A 422 5.97 -26.35 11.25
C ARG A 422 5.96 -27.74 10.61
N GLU A 423 6.07 -27.82 9.29
CA GLU A 423 6.25 -29.10 8.58
C GLU A 423 7.69 -29.66 8.75
N TYR A 424 8.64 -28.78 9.09
CA TYR A 424 10.00 -29.13 9.53
C TYR A 424 10.06 -29.36 11.04
#